data_AF-A0A6V7XWW9-F1
#
_entry.id   AF-A0A6V7XWW9-F1
#
_cell.length_a   1.000
_cell.length_b   1.000
_cell.length_c   1.000
_cell.angle_alpha   90.00
_cell.angle_beta   90.00
_cell.angle_gamma   90.00
#
_symmetry.space_group_name_H-M   'P 1'
#
loop_
_entity.id
_entity.type
_entity.pdbx_description
1 polymer ?
#
loop_
_entity_poly.entity_id
_entity_poly.type
_entity_poly.pdbx_seq_one_letter_code
_entity_poly.pdbx_strand_id
1 'polypeptide(L)'
;MGPLQFNKNQNIGEMVGSFVYASNWKLFSNGKQNKKYQSVFGSNDVIGCGLKKSKGLIKKCLPGDDFRIFWTLNGAKLDYSCSIKDVDNLYPLVSIFGEDSKVVVNFGTKEFLFKK
;
A
#
# COMPACT_ATOMS: atom_id res chain seq x y z
N MET A 1 17.36 -14.24 4.89
CA MET A 1 17.54 -13.15 3.91
C MET A 1 18.08 -11.93 4.66
N GLY A 2 19.03 -11.20 4.08
CA GLY A 2 19.51 -9.94 4.69
C GLY A 2 18.42 -8.86 4.68
N PRO A 3 18.55 -7.79 5.47
CA PRO A 3 17.58 -6.69 5.47
C PRO A 3 17.51 -6.04 4.09
N LEU A 4 16.30 -5.74 3.63
CA LEU A 4 16.07 -4.94 2.41
C LEU A 4 16.75 -3.58 2.58
N GLN A 5 17.73 -3.28 1.73
CA GLN A 5 18.33 -1.95 1.63
C GLN A 5 17.50 -1.08 0.70
N PHE A 6 17.02 0.06 1.20
CA PHE A 6 16.30 1.05 0.40
C PHE A 6 17.29 2.06 -0.18
N ASN A 7 17.36 2.15 -1.51
CA ASN A 7 18.15 3.18 -2.19
C ASN A 7 17.28 4.39 -2.55
N LYS A 8 17.85 5.60 -2.41
CA LYS A 8 17.14 6.89 -2.62
C LYS A 8 16.47 7.03 -3.99
N ASN A 9 16.93 6.31 -5.01
CA ASN A 9 16.43 6.39 -6.39
C ASN A 9 15.70 5.11 -6.84
N GLN A 10 15.37 4.22 -5.91
CA GLN A 10 14.75 2.95 -6.25
C GLN A 10 13.26 3.13 -6.52
N ASN A 11 12.79 2.69 -7.68
CA ASN A 11 11.36 2.59 -7.93
C ASN A 11 10.80 1.46 -7.06
N ILE A 12 10.13 1.84 -5.98
CA ILE A 12 9.66 0.86 -5.00
C ILE A 12 8.60 -0.05 -5.60
N GLY A 13 7.82 0.40 -6.59
CA GLY A 13 6.88 -0.47 -7.30
C GLY A 13 7.54 -1.64 -8.03
N GLU A 14 8.82 -1.51 -8.41
CA GLU A 14 9.57 -2.55 -9.14
C GLU A 14 10.33 -3.51 -8.20
N MET A 15 10.29 -3.28 -6.89
CA MET A 15 10.94 -4.15 -5.92
C MET A 15 10.15 -5.43 -5.66
N VAL A 16 10.85 -6.58 -5.65
CA VAL A 16 10.31 -7.83 -5.10
C VAL A 16 9.99 -7.61 -3.61
N GLY A 17 8.82 -8.06 -3.18
CA GLY A 17 8.31 -7.85 -1.83
C GLY A 17 7.56 -6.53 -1.61
N SER A 18 7.41 -5.68 -2.62
CA SER A 18 6.65 -4.43 -2.50
C SER A 18 5.24 -4.52 -3.10
N PHE A 19 4.33 -3.70 -2.57
CA PHE A 19 2.96 -3.59 -3.04
C PHE A 19 2.55 -2.12 -3.01
N VAL A 20 2.43 -1.51 -4.19
CA VAL A 20 2.37 -0.05 -4.33
C VAL A 20 1.21 0.36 -5.21
N TYR A 21 0.43 1.35 -4.75
CA TYR A 21 -0.51 2.08 -5.58
C TYR A 21 0.03 3.49 -5.83
N ALA A 22 0.30 3.81 -7.09
CA ALA A 22 0.88 5.08 -7.51
C ALA A 22 -0.19 6.08 -7.99
N SER A 23 0.10 7.37 -7.85
CA SER A 23 -0.78 8.49 -8.21
C SER A 23 -1.21 8.50 -9.68
N ASN A 24 -0.43 7.86 -10.55
CA ASN A 24 -0.69 7.70 -11.96
C ASN A 24 -1.43 6.39 -12.28
N TRP A 25 -2.42 6.00 -11.47
CA TRP A 25 -3.30 4.83 -11.66
C TRP A 25 -2.60 3.45 -11.75
N LYS A 26 -1.28 3.39 -11.61
CA LYS A 26 -0.50 2.15 -11.66
C LYS A 26 -0.55 1.44 -10.32
N LEU A 27 -0.80 0.14 -10.38
CA LEU A 27 -0.65 -0.76 -9.27
C LEU A 27 0.56 -1.65 -9.52
N PHE A 28 1.39 -1.81 -8.51
CA PHE A 28 2.51 -2.73 -8.53
C PHE A 28 2.33 -3.78 -7.45
N SER A 29 2.67 -5.02 -7.76
CA SER A 29 2.64 -6.13 -6.80
C SER A 29 3.82 -7.04 -7.05
N ASN A 30 4.66 -7.17 -6.03
CA ASN A 30 5.86 -7.99 -6.04
C ASN A 30 6.78 -7.69 -7.23
N GLY A 31 7.06 -6.40 -7.45
CA GLY A 31 7.92 -5.91 -8.53
C GLY A 31 7.29 -5.90 -9.93
N LYS A 32 6.04 -6.34 -10.07
CA LYS A 32 5.34 -6.36 -11.36
C LYS A 32 4.28 -5.27 -11.41
N GLN A 33 4.27 -4.49 -12.48
CA GLN A 33 3.20 -3.55 -12.77
C GLN A 33 1.96 -4.34 -13.24
N ASN A 34 0.84 -4.20 -12.52
CA ASN A 34 -0.46 -4.71 -12.91
C ASN A 34 -1.17 -3.73 -13.87
N LYS A 35 -2.29 -4.15 -14.46
CA LYS A 35 -3.17 -3.29 -15.28
C LYS A 35 -3.66 -2.06 -14.48
N LYS A 36 -4.20 -1.06 -15.20
CA LYS A 36 -4.79 0.14 -14.59
C LYS A 36 -5.72 -0.25 -13.45
N TYR A 37 -5.54 0.34 -12.27
CA TYR A 37 -6.35 -0.04 -11.12
C TYR A 37 -7.73 0.60 -11.17
N GLN A 38 -7.88 1.83 -10.70
CA GLN A 38 -9.18 2.53 -10.80
C GLN A 38 -9.06 4.03 -11.02
N SER A 39 -8.16 4.74 -10.32
CA SER A 39 -8.16 6.22 -10.37
C SER A 39 -6.76 6.83 -10.27
N VAL A 40 -6.62 8.05 -10.79
CA VAL A 40 -5.52 8.95 -10.44
C VAL A 40 -5.85 9.65 -9.12
N PHE A 41 -4.82 10.09 -8.40
CA PHE A 41 -4.97 10.90 -7.21
C PHE A 41 -3.85 11.93 -7.12
N GLY A 42 -4.08 13.02 -6.40
CA GLY A 42 -3.13 14.12 -6.29
C GLY A 42 -3.38 15.01 -5.08
N SER A 43 -3.18 16.31 -5.26
CA SER A 43 -3.30 17.29 -4.19
C SER A 43 -4.68 17.24 -3.54
N ASN A 44 -4.70 17.28 -2.20
CA ASN A 44 -5.89 17.19 -1.34
C ASN A 44 -6.59 15.82 -1.27
N ASP A 45 -6.19 14.84 -2.08
CA ASP A 45 -6.73 13.49 -1.95
C ASP A 45 -6.18 12.77 -0.72
N VAL A 46 -7.03 11.96 -0.09
CA VAL A 46 -6.67 11.08 1.02
C VAL A 46 -6.64 9.64 0.53
N ILE A 47 -5.44 9.05 0.51
CA ILE A 47 -5.24 7.64 0.17
C ILE A 47 -5.11 6.81 1.43
N GLY A 48 -5.92 5.75 1.52
CA GLY A 48 -5.81 4.72 2.54
C GLY A 48 -5.28 3.42 1.96
N CYS A 49 -4.49 2.71 2.75
CA CYS A 49 -4.01 1.35 2.49
C CYS A 49 -4.45 0.46 3.64
N GLY A 50 -5.11 -0.65 3.32
CA GLY A 50 -5.60 -1.58 4.32
C GLY A 50 -5.27 -3.02 3.99
N LEU A 51 -5.13 -3.82 5.04
CA LEU A 51 -4.99 -5.27 4.96
C LEU A 51 -6.30 -5.92 5.41
N LYS A 52 -6.68 -7.00 4.74
CA LYS A 52 -7.74 -7.91 5.18
C LYS A 52 -7.17 -9.31 5.28
N LYS A 53 -7.23 -9.94 6.45
CA LYS A 53 -6.90 -11.36 6.60
C LYS A 53 -7.90 -12.21 5.83
N SER A 54 -7.40 -13.26 5.20
CA SER A 54 -8.24 -14.26 4.53
C SER A 54 -9.10 -15.05 5.54
N LYS A 55 -8.64 -15.20 6.79
CA LYS A 55 -9.37 -15.88 7.88
C LYS A 55 -9.19 -15.12 9.20
N GLY A 56 -10.30 -14.84 9.90
CA GLY A 56 -10.30 -14.24 11.24
C GLY A 56 -10.02 -12.73 11.31
N LEU A 57 -9.90 -12.21 12.55
CA LEU A 57 -9.64 -10.80 12.84
C LEU A 57 -8.14 -10.48 12.78
N ILE A 58 -7.78 -9.32 12.23
CA ILE A 58 -6.39 -8.80 12.31
C ILE A 58 -6.17 -8.26 13.72
N LYS A 59 -5.55 -9.06 14.58
CA LYS A 59 -4.98 -8.57 15.85
C LYS A 59 -3.48 -8.31 15.75
N LYS A 60 -2.80 -9.10 14.92
CA LYS A 60 -1.37 -9.01 14.58
C LYS A 60 -1.16 -9.58 13.17
N CYS A 61 -0.14 -9.10 12.46
CA CYS A 61 0.39 -9.75 11.27
C CYS A 61 1.47 -10.73 11.73
N LEU A 62 1.23 -12.03 11.58
CA LEU A 62 2.14 -13.09 11.99
C LEU A 62 2.78 -13.74 10.74
N PRO A 63 4.01 -14.27 10.86
CA PRO A 63 4.61 -15.09 9.82
C PRO A 63 3.66 -16.21 9.38
N GLY A 64 3.46 -16.35 8.06
CA GLY A 64 2.57 -17.35 7.49
C GLY A 64 1.10 -16.91 7.31
N ASP A 65 0.74 -15.68 7.68
CA ASP A 65 -0.61 -15.16 7.40
C ASP A 65 -0.82 -14.84 5.90
N ASP A 66 -2.05 -15.10 5.44
CA ASP A 66 -2.54 -14.66 4.13
C ASP A 66 -3.34 -13.36 4.23
N PHE A 67 -2.99 -12.37 3.41
CA PHE A 67 -3.67 -11.08 3.37
C PHE A 67 -4.16 -10.72 1.97
N ARG A 68 -5.20 -9.89 1.92
CA ARG A 68 -5.55 -9.11 0.74
C ARG A 68 -5.33 -7.63 1.03
N ILE A 69 -4.62 -6.95 0.14
CA ILE A 69 -4.49 -5.49 0.19
C ILE A 69 -5.73 -4.88 -0.45
N PHE A 70 -6.24 -3.80 0.12
CA PHE A 70 -7.20 -2.90 -0.51
C PHE A 70 -6.76 -1.45 -0.34
N TRP A 71 -7.24 -0.60 -1.25
CA TRP A 71 -6.98 0.83 -1.23
C TRP A 71 -8.28 1.61 -1.09
N THR A 72 -8.17 2.82 -0.56
CA THR A 72 -9.28 3.77 -0.49
C THR A 72 -8.85 5.11 -1.06
N LEU A 73 -9.77 5.78 -1.75
CA LEU A 73 -9.60 7.17 -2.19
C LEU A 73 -10.72 7.99 -1.54
N ASN A 74 -10.35 9.02 -0.78
CA ASN A 74 -11.28 9.92 -0.11
C ASN A 74 -12.33 9.19 0.74
N GLY A 75 -11.91 8.13 1.43
CA GLY A 75 -12.77 7.30 2.29
C GLY A 75 -13.61 6.26 1.55
N ALA A 76 -13.69 6.29 0.23
CA ALA A 76 -14.34 5.25 -0.57
C ALA A 76 -13.37 4.10 -0.84
N LYS A 77 -13.81 2.87 -0.59
CA LYS A 77 -13.04 1.68 -0.93
C LYS A 77 -13.03 1.47 -2.45
N LEU A 78 -11.85 1.27 -3.03
CA LEU A 78 -11.67 1.01 -4.47
C LEU A 78 -11.97 -0.46 -4.81
N ASP A 79 -11.01 -1.36 -4.57
CA ASP A 79 -11.21 -2.82 -4.60
C ASP A 79 -10.10 -3.49 -3.77
N TYR A 80 -9.94 -4.81 -3.85
CA TYR A 80 -8.72 -5.50 -3.49
C TYR A 80 -7.71 -5.43 -4.63
N SER A 81 -6.44 -5.20 -4.30
CA SER A 81 -5.38 -5.08 -5.31
C SER A 81 -4.68 -6.41 -5.58
N CYS A 82 -4.33 -7.13 -4.52
CA CYS A 82 -3.62 -8.41 -4.63
C CYS A 82 -3.76 -9.23 -3.35
N SER A 83 -3.52 -10.53 -3.48
CA SER A 83 -3.35 -11.44 -2.34
C SER A 83 -1.86 -11.64 -2.08
N ILE A 84 -1.47 -11.61 -0.81
CA ILE A 84 -0.12 -11.91 -0.35
C ILE A 84 -0.20 -13.15 0.53
N LYS A 85 0.71 -14.09 0.30
CA LYS A 85 0.82 -15.34 1.04
C LYS A 85 2.12 -15.39 1.81
N ASP A 86 2.12 -16.16 2.90
CA ASP A 86 3.31 -16.48 3.68
C ASP A 86 4.16 -15.26 4.05
N VAL A 87 3.48 -14.20 4.50
CA VAL A 87 4.12 -12.92 4.80
C VAL A 87 4.81 -12.97 6.15
N ASP A 88 6.13 -12.72 6.19
CA ASP A 88 6.86 -12.56 7.45
C ASP A 88 6.52 -11.23 8.13
N ASN A 89 6.84 -10.10 7.48
CA ASN A 89 6.61 -8.75 7.99
C ASN A 89 6.24 -7.80 6.84
N LEU A 90 5.33 -6.85 7.10
CA LEU A 90 5.00 -5.74 6.20
C LEU A 90 5.17 -4.43 6.93
N TYR A 91 5.73 -3.45 6.23
CA TYR A 91 5.89 -2.09 6.72
C TYR A 91 5.09 -1.15 5.82
N PRO A 92 4.35 -0.18 6.40
CA PRO A 92 3.79 0.89 5.60
C PRO A 92 4.93 1.71 5.01
N LEU A 93 4.79 2.07 3.74
CA LEU A 93 5.81 2.79 3.01
C LEU A 93 5.16 3.85 2.13
N VAL A 94 5.83 5.00 2.00
CA VAL A 94 5.48 6.06 1.07
C VAL A 94 6.74 6.48 0.31
N SER A 95 6.59 6.73 -0.99
CA SER A 95 7.66 7.26 -1.83
C SER A 95 7.12 8.41 -2.67
N ILE A 96 7.93 9.45 -2.80
CA ILE A 96 7.56 10.72 -3.42
C ILE A 96 8.53 10.98 -4.55
N PHE A 97 8.02 10.96 -5.78
CA PHE A 97 8.76 11.30 -6.99
C PHE A 97 8.16 12.60 -7.55
N GLY A 98 8.55 13.72 -6.98
CA GLY A 98 8.09 15.04 -7.41
C GLY A 98 8.79 16.13 -6.62
N GLU A 99 9.24 17.17 -7.32
CA GLU A 99 9.75 18.38 -6.67
C GLU A 99 8.63 19.01 -5.82
N ASP A 100 9.00 19.48 -4.63
CA ASP A 100 8.11 20.12 -3.64
C ASP A 100 6.86 19.34 -3.20
N SER A 101 6.78 18.06 -3.58
CA SER A 101 5.66 17.20 -3.22
C SER A 101 5.73 16.82 -1.75
N LYS A 102 4.59 16.96 -1.06
CA LYS A 102 4.46 16.68 0.38
C LYS A 102 3.30 15.74 0.61
N VAL A 103 3.49 14.85 1.57
CA VAL A 103 2.47 13.93 2.06
C VAL A 103 2.42 14.02 3.58
N VAL A 104 1.21 13.97 4.14
CA VAL A 104 1.00 13.86 5.57
C VAL A 104 0.51 12.45 5.85
N VAL A 105 1.23 11.71 6.68
CA VAL A 105 0.89 10.33 7.05
C VAL A 105 0.06 10.30 8.33
N ASN A 106 -0.98 9.47 8.34
CA ASN A 106 -1.77 9.18 9.53
C ASN A 106 -1.68 7.69 9.85
N PHE A 107 -0.99 7.33 10.94
CA PHE A 107 -0.89 5.95 11.45
C PHE A 107 -1.87 5.69 12.61
N GLY A 108 -2.98 6.42 12.66
CA GLY A 108 -4.00 6.34 13.72
C GLY A 108 -3.90 7.45 14.76
N THR A 109 -3.13 8.52 14.50
CA THR A 109 -3.07 9.71 15.37
C THR A 109 -4.28 10.63 15.20
N LYS A 110 -5.04 10.46 14.11
CA LYS A 110 -6.32 11.10 13.82
C LYS A 110 -7.31 10.07 13.30
N GLU A 111 -8.60 10.39 13.32
CA GLU A 111 -9.65 9.55 12.73
C GLU A 111 -9.36 9.31 11.23
N PHE A 112 -9.57 8.08 10.77
CA PHE A 112 -9.45 7.75 9.35
C PHE A 112 -10.70 8.18 8.59
N LEU A 113 -10.50 8.63 7.34
CA LEU A 113 -11.62 8.98 6.47
C LEU A 113 -12.42 7.74 6.02
N PHE A 114 -11.75 6.59 5.89
CA PHE A 114 -12.42 5.31 5.64
C PHE A 114 -13.13 4.83 6.91
N LYS A 115 -14.44 4.60 6.80
CA LYS A 115 -15.28 4.02 7.86
C LYS A 115 -15.71 2.61 7.42
N LYS A 116 -15.50 1.62 8.30
CA LYS A 116 -15.75 0.19 8.03
C LYS A 116 -17.24 -0.13 8.04
#